data_AF-A0A7M5X8V7-F1
#
_entry.id   AF-A0A7M5X8V7-F1
#
_cell.length_a   1.000
_cell.length_b   1.000
_cell.length_c   1.000
_cell.angle_alpha   90.00
_cell.angle_beta   90.00
_cell.angle_gamma   90.00
#
_symmetry.space_group_name_H-M   'P 1'
#
loop_
_entity.id
_entity.type
_entity.pdbx_description
1 polymer ?
#
loop_
_entity_poly.entity_id
_entity_poly.type
_entity_poly.pdbx_seq_one_letter_code
_entity_poly.pdbx_strand_id
1 'polypeptide(L)'
;GIMNSFPERKTRVHFLQKYFQLLLHKKFPMKEPKLLLEGDSNSGKTSWAAVFEGLIPTENIAGVTQEGRFAGHLINNQTELVFMDEWTVNSLSCEDAKRILQGGLIMLSQKHASATKVMYNSGFFITTNVLPNFGISKDHDAVYNRLKVFSTKPLPKNDSSVTSKAL
;
A
#
# COMPACT_ATOMS: atom_id res chain seq x y z
N GLY A 1 15.19 9.25 11.30
CA GLY A 1 14.75 9.38 9.90
C GLY A 1 14.19 8.05 9.40
N ILE A 2 13.32 8.08 8.39
CA ILE A 2 12.66 6.91 7.77
C ILE A 2 13.61 5.76 7.39
N MET A 3 14.91 6.05 7.23
CA MET A 3 15.97 5.05 6.99
C MET A 3 16.11 4.01 8.10
N ASN A 4 15.58 4.29 9.31
CA ASN A 4 15.63 3.37 10.45
C ASN A 4 14.49 2.35 10.46
N SER A 5 13.49 2.47 9.58
CA SER A 5 12.36 1.52 9.53
C SER A 5 12.81 0.09 9.16
N PHE A 6 13.92 -0.05 8.41
CA PHE A 6 14.52 -1.33 8.00
C PHE A 6 15.99 -1.41 8.42
N PRO A 7 16.28 -1.79 9.68
CA PRO A 7 17.65 -1.78 10.19
C PRO A 7 18.53 -2.85 9.51
N GLU A 8 17.97 -4.03 9.23
CA GLU A 8 18.69 -5.12 8.57
C GLU A 8 18.96 -4.77 7.10
N ARG A 9 20.23 -4.80 6.69
CA ARG A 9 20.66 -4.45 5.33
C ARG A 9 19.95 -5.28 4.26
N LYS A 10 19.82 -6.60 4.47
CA LYS A 10 19.21 -7.50 3.50
C LYS A 10 17.74 -7.14 3.26
N THR A 11 16.98 -6.95 4.33
CA THR A 11 15.58 -6.53 4.25
C THR A 11 15.44 -5.15 3.60
N ARG A 12 16.30 -4.19 3.98
CA ARG A 12 16.33 -2.85 3.39
C ARG A 12 16.60 -2.86 1.89
N VAL A 13 17.54 -3.66 1.40
CA VAL A 13 17.84 -3.76 -0.04
C VAL A 13 16.64 -4.31 -0.82
N HIS A 14 16.02 -5.40 -0.34
CA HIS A 14 14.85 -5.97 -1.01
C HIS A 14 13.65 -5.01 -1.00
N PHE A 15 13.44 -4.28 0.10
CA PHE A 15 12.43 -3.23 0.17
C PHE A 15 12.72 -2.16 -0.89
N LEU A 16 13.92 -1.60 -0.90
CA LEU A 16 14.30 -0.55 -1.85
C LEU A 16 14.18 -1.02 -3.30
N GLN A 17 14.56 -2.25 -3.63
CA GLN A 17 14.37 -2.82 -4.96
C GLN A 17 12.89 -2.80 -5.36
N LYS A 18 11.99 -3.30 -4.49
CA LYS A 18 10.56 -3.30 -4.76
C LYS A 18 9.99 -1.89 -4.84
N TYR A 19 10.43 -1.01 -3.95
CA TYR A 19 10.03 0.39 -3.91
C TYR A 19 10.45 1.15 -5.18
N PHE A 20 11.68 0.95 -5.66
CA PHE A 20 12.15 1.53 -6.92
C PHE A 20 11.37 1.00 -8.13
N GLN A 21 10.93 -0.26 -8.12
CA GLN A 21 10.05 -0.75 -9.19
C GLN A 21 8.76 0.09 -9.28
N LEU A 22 8.16 0.47 -8.15
CA LEU A 22 6.96 1.34 -8.13
C LEU A 22 7.25 2.74 -8.69
N LEU A 23 8.46 3.27 -8.50
CA LEU A 23 8.86 4.57 -9.04
C LEU A 23 9.14 4.53 -10.54
N LEU A 24 9.66 3.41 -11.04
CA LEU A 24 10.10 3.27 -12.44
C LEU A 24 8.98 2.79 -13.37
N HIS A 25 7.96 2.10 -12.84
CA HIS A 25 6.93 1.46 -13.66
C HIS A 25 5.52 1.94 -13.27
N LYS A 26 4.80 2.48 -14.25
CA LYS A 26 3.39 2.88 -14.11
C LYS A 26 2.43 1.69 -14.15
N LYS A 27 2.83 0.59 -14.79
CA LYS A 27 2.03 -0.62 -14.99
C LYS A 27 2.91 -1.85 -14.80
N PHE A 28 2.32 -2.89 -14.21
CA PHE A 28 2.96 -4.13 -13.84
C PHE A 28 2.27 -5.33 -14.51
N PRO A 29 2.97 -6.46 -14.66
CA PRO A 29 2.33 -7.72 -15.04
C PRO A 29 1.19 -8.10 -14.07
N MET A 30 0.21 -8.84 -14.57
CA MET A 30 -0.80 -9.45 -13.70
C MET A 30 -0.13 -10.37 -12.68
N LYS A 31 -0.70 -10.41 -11.48
CA LYS A 31 -0.23 -11.17 -10.31
C LYS A 31 1.14 -10.76 -9.77
N GLU A 32 1.71 -9.65 -10.26
CA GLU A 32 2.90 -9.07 -9.65
C GLU A 32 2.61 -8.71 -8.18
N PRO A 33 3.39 -9.22 -7.21
CA PRO A 33 3.17 -8.96 -5.79
C PRO A 33 3.18 -7.46 -5.47
N LYS A 34 2.21 -7.02 -4.66
CA LYS A 34 1.98 -5.64 -4.26
C LYS A 34 2.80 -5.28 -3.03
N LEU A 35 3.37 -4.08 -2.97
CA LEU A 35 4.22 -3.69 -1.85
C LEU A 35 3.35 -3.39 -0.63
N LEU A 36 3.62 -4.08 0.49
CA LEU A 36 2.97 -3.86 1.76
C LEU A 36 4.00 -3.63 2.86
N LEU A 37 3.80 -2.55 3.63
CA LEU A 37 4.55 -2.26 4.85
C LEU A 37 3.69 -2.55 6.07
N GLU A 38 4.18 -3.45 6.92
CA GLU A 38 3.55 -3.77 8.21
C GLU A 38 4.37 -3.16 9.35
N GLY A 39 3.70 -2.68 10.40
CA GLY A 39 4.34 -2.34 11.67
C GLY A 39 3.70 -1.15 12.36
N ASP A 40 4.12 -0.88 13.59
CA ASP A 40 3.51 0.11 14.49
C ASP A 40 3.32 1.50 13.85
N SER A 41 2.36 2.27 14.37
CA SER A 41 2.04 3.62 13.90
C SER A 41 3.27 4.55 13.86
N ASN A 42 4.19 4.40 14.80
CA ASN A 42 5.43 5.19 14.88
C ASN A 42 6.62 4.58 14.09
N SER A 43 6.39 3.71 13.12
CA SER A 43 7.47 3.10 12.32
C SER A 43 7.91 3.93 11.12
N GLY A 44 7.18 5.00 10.77
CA GLY A 44 7.42 5.82 9.58
C GLY A 44 6.98 5.17 8.27
N LYS A 45 6.19 4.08 8.31
CA LYS A 45 5.71 3.37 7.10
C LYS A 45 4.96 4.28 6.13
N THR A 46 4.05 5.13 6.62
CA THR A 46 3.25 6.06 5.80
C THR A 46 4.11 7.18 5.22
N SER A 47 5.19 7.58 5.90
CA SER A 47 6.09 8.64 5.41
C SER A 47 6.80 8.30 4.11
N TRP A 48 6.90 7.01 3.75
CA TRP A 48 7.42 6.59 2.43
C TRP A 48 6.45 6.92 1.28
N ALA A 49 5.18 7.20 1.55
CA ALA A 49 4.22 7.63 0.53
C ALA A 49 4.53 9.04 -0.02
N ALA A 50 5.12 9.92 0.80
CA ALA A 50 5.42 11.30 0.43
C ALA A 50 6.32 11.43 -0.81
N VAL A 51 7.18 10.44 -1.07
CA VAL A 51 8.02 10.41 -2.29
C VAL A 51 7.15 10.22 -3.54
N PHE A 52 6.12 9.38 -3.46
CA PHE A 52 5.19 9.20 -4.58
C PHE A 52 4.34 10.44 -4.79
N GLU A 53 3.87 11.07 -3.72
CA GLU A 53 3.08 12.33 -3.77
C GLU A 53 3.87 13.48 -4.41
N GLY A 54 5.20 13.50 -4.26
CA GLY A 54 6.08 14.47 -4.91
C GLY A 54 6.41 14.19 -6.38
N LEU A 55 6.08 13.00 -6.90
CA LEU A 55 6.48 12.54 -8.24
C LEU A 55 5.31 12.19 -9.16
N ILE A 56 4.20 11.72 -8.58
CA ILE A 56 3.00 11.29 -9.30
C ILE A 56 1.92 12.36 -9.08
N PRO A 57 1.30 12.91 -10.14
CA PRO A 57 0.17 13.82 -9.99
C PRO A 57 -0.91 13.20 -9.11
N THR A 58 -1.45 13.97 -8.17
CA THR A 58 -2.41 13.46 -7.16
C THR A 58 -3.63 12.80 -7.81
N GLU A 59 -4.10 13.33 -8.94
CA GLU A 59 -5.20 12.78 -9.74
C GLU A 59 -4.92 11.36 -10.30
N ASN A 60 -3.65 10.96 -10.38
CA ASN A 60 -3.22 9.64 -10.84
C ASN A 60 -2.96 8.66 -9.66
N ILE A 61 -3.19 9.09 -8.42
CA ILE A 61 -3.09 8.25 -7.21
C ILE A 61 -4.51 7.89 -6.76
N ALA A 62 -4.84 6.60 -6.80
CA ALA A 62 -6.10 6.10 -6.25
C ALA A 62 -5.93 5.74 -4.75
N GLY A 63 -6.86 6.19 -3.91
CA GLY A 63 -6.75 6.07 -2.45
C GLY A 63 -7.93 5.39 -1.76
N VAL A 64 -7.84 5.27 -0.43
CA VAL A 64 -9.01 5.00 0.44
C VAL A 64 -9.87 6.26 0.51
N THR A 65 -11.20 6.12 0.48
CA THR A 65 -12.12 7.26 0.55
C THR A 65 -12.22 7.82 1.97
N GLN A 66 -12.87 8.98 2.13
CA GLN A 66 -13.20 9.56 3.44
C GLN A 66 -14.00 8.60 4.36
N GLU A 67 -14.68 7.60 3.78
CA GLU A 67 -15.44 6.58 4.51
C GLU A 67 -14.55 5.42 5.03
N GLY A 68 -13.23 5.50 4.85
CA GLY A 68 -12.29 4.46 5.28
C GLY A 68 -12.39 3.17 4.44
N ARG A 69 -13.04 3.22 3.28
CA ARG A 69 -13.19 2.08 2.37
C ARG A 69 -12.45 2.31 1.06
N PHE A 70 -11.86 1.26 0.53
CA PHE A 70 -11.25 1.30 -0.78
C PHE A 70 -12.34 1.27 -1.85
N ALA A 71 -12.43 2.34 -2.62
CA ALA A 71 -13.37 2.43 -3.72
C ALA A 71 -12.69 1.96 -5.02
N GLY A 72 -12.98 0.73 -5.45
CA GLY A 72 -12.41 0.18 -6.69
C GLY A 72 -12.68 1.04 -7.94
N HIS A 73 -13.76 1.83 -7.95
CA HIS A 73 -14.08 2.78 -9.03
C HIS A 73 -13.08 3.95 -9.15
N LEU A 74 -12.25 4.20 -8.14
CA LEU A 74 -11.18 5.19 -8.20
C LEU A 74 -10.01 4.72 -9.08
N ILE A 75 -9.91 3.41 -9.32
CA ILE A 75 -8.93 2.86 -10.26
C ILE A 75 -9.44 3.07 -11.68
N ASN A 76 -8.66 3.81 -12.48
CA ASN A 76 -8.94 4.09 -13.88
C ASN A 76 -7.68 3.85 -14.74
N ASN A 77 -7.77 4.18 -16.04
CA ASN A 77 -6.67 3.94 -16.98
C ASN A 77 -5.45 4.84 -16.68
N GLN A 78 -5.69 6.01 -16.10
CA GLN A 78 -4.70 7.01 -15.72
C GLN A 78 -4.05 6.70 -14.37
N THR A 79 -4.65 5.86 -13.52
CA THR A 79 -4.06 5.48 -12.22
C THR A 79 -2.66 4.89 -12.41
N GLU A 80 -1.67 5.52 -11.79
CA GLU A 80 -0.25 5.10 -11.78
C GLU A 80 0.09 4.36 -10.48
N LEU A 81 -0.50 4.79 -9.37
CA LEU A 81 -0.32 4.19 -8.05
C LEU A 81 -1.66 4.05 -7.33
N VAL A 82 -1.82 2.94 -6.62
CA VAL A 82 -2.86 2.78 -5.60
C VAL A 82 -2.20 2.89 -4.23
N PHE A 83 -2.62 3.88 -3.46
CA PHE A 83 -2.18 4.07 -2.08
C PHE A 83 -3.28 3.59 -1.11
N MET A 84 -2.93 2.64 -0.26
CA MET A 84 -3.86 2.09 0.74
C MET A 84 -3.26 2.26 2.13
N ASP A 85 -3.67 3.32 2.81
CA ASP A 85 -3.26 3.57 4.18
C ASP A 85 -4.13 2.78 5.15
N GLU A 86 -3.49 2.12 6.12
CA GLU A 86 -4.14 1.35 7.20
C GLU A 86 -5.16 0.32 6.67
N TRP A 87 -4.67 -0.63 5.85
CA TRP A 87 -5.51 -1.71 5.37
C TRP A 87 -6.01 -2.59 6.52
N THR A 88 -7.33 -2.76 6.58
CA THR A 88 -8.07 -3.66 7.46
C THR A 88 -9.08 -4.47 6.64
N VAL A 89 -9.62 -5.53 7.23
CA VAL A 89 -10.70 -6.34 6.60
C VAL A 89 -11.96 -5.53 6.28
N ASN A 90 -12.16 -4.39 6.95
CA ASN A 90 -13.29 -3.50 6.74
C ASN A 90 -13.05 -2.49 5.61
N SER A 91 -11.78 -2.12 5.37
CA SER A 91 -11.44 -1.18 4.30
C SER A 91 -11.35 -1.86 2.93
N LEU A 92 -10.99 -3.15 2.88
CA LEU A 92 -11.07 -3.98 1.68
C LEU A 92 -11.30 -5.45 2.05
N SER A 93 -12.42 -6.00 1.61
CA SER A 93 -12.83 -7.39 1.88
C SER A 93 -11.87 -8.41 1.24
N CYS A 94 -11.90 -9.67 1.69
CA CYS A 94 -11.04 -10.71 1.13
C CYS A 94 -11.28 -10.93 -0.38
N GLU A 95 -12.56 -10.95 -0.80
CA GLU A 95 -12.94 -11.13 -2.20
C GLU A 95 -12.49 -9.96 -3.07
N ASP A 96 -12.74 -8.73 -2.58
CA ASP A 96 -12.33 -7.51 -3.27
C ASP A 96 -10.80 -7.42 -3.34
N ALA A 97 -10.09 -7.75 -2.26
CA ALA A 97 -8.63 -7.80 -2.22
C ALA A 97 -8.08 -8.84 -3.20
N LYS A 98 -8.67 -10.03 -3.26
CA LYS A 98 -8.28 -11.07 -4.21
C LYS A 98 -8.44 -10.59 -5.65
N ARG A 99 -9.54 -9.90 -5.97
CA ARG A 99 -9.77 -9.29 -7.29
C ARG A 99 -8.79 -8.16 -7.56
N ILE A 100 -8.71 -7.17 -6.67
CA ILE A 100 -7.97 -5.90 -6.83
C ILE A 100 -6.46 -6.08 -6.72
N LEU A 101 -5.93 -7.02 -5.96
CA LEU A 101 -4.47 -7.24 -5.91
C LEU A 101 -3.96 -8.06 -7.11
N GLN A 102 -4.85 -8.73 -7.86
CA GLN A 102 -4.45 -9.57 -8.99
C GLN A 102 -3.94 -8.79 -10.21
N GLY A 103 -4.38 -7.55 -10.40
CA GLY A 103 -4.31 -6.88 -11.70
C GLY A 103 -5.32 -7.49 -12.69
N GLY A 104 -5.44 -6.88 -13.86
CA GLY A 104 -6.25 -7.43 -14.95
C GLY A 104 -7.37 -6.52 -15.42
N LEU A 105 -8.25 -7.10 -16.22
CA LEU A 105 -9.49 -6.47 -16.61
C LEU A 105 -10.52 -6.63 -15.48
N ILE A 106 -11.07 -5.52 -15.00
CA ILE A 106 -12.19 -5.53 -14.05
C ILE A 106 -13.37 -4.74 -14.60
N MET A 107 -14.57 -5.23 -14.27
CA MET A 107 -15.81 -4.49 -14.42
C MET A 107 -16.05 -3.75 -13.11
N LEU A 108 -16.04 -2.42 -13.17
CA LEU A 108 -16.35 -1.56 -12.04
C LEU A 108 -17.78 -1.05 -12.22
N SER A 109 -18.68 -1.49 -11.34
CA SER A 109 -20.02 -0.92 -11.23
C SER A 109 -19.94 0.42 -10.52
N GLN A 110 -20.58 1.44 -11.09
CA GLN A 110 -20.74 2.75 -10.47
C GLN A 110 -22.21 2.94 -10.12
N LYS A 111 -22.49 3.48 -8.93
CA LYS A 111 -23.86 3.80 -8.54
C LYS A 111 -24.37 4.91 -9.48
N HIS A 112 -25.47 4.64 -10.18
CA HIS A 112 -26.08 5.56 -11.17
C HIS A 112 -25.32 5.75 -12.50
N ALA A 113 -24.36 4.88 -12.84
CA ALA A 113 -23.68 4.92 -14.14
C ALA A 113 -23.44 3.52 -14.72
N SER A 114 -23.22 3.44 -16.03
CA SER A 114 -22.90 2.20 -16.72
C SER A 114 -21.59 1.61 -16.20
N ALA A 115 -21.55 0.28 -16.06
CA ALA A 115 -20.34 -0.39 -15.61
C ALA A 115 -19.17 -0.10 -16.56
N THR A 116 -18.04 0.33 -16.01
CA THR A 116 -16.86 0.68 -16.81
C THR A 116 -15.86 -0.47 -16.82
N LYS A 117 -15.35 -0.79 -18.01
CA LYS A 117 -14.22 -1.71 -18.20
C LYS A 117 -12.93 -0.97 -17.93
N VAL A 118 -12.17 -1.40 -16.93
CA VAL A 118 -10.84 -0.84 -16.66
C VAL A 118 -9.81 -1.96 -16.67
N MET A 119 -8.76 -1.77 -17.47
CA MET A 119 -7.58 -2.59 -17.40
C MET A 119 -6.65 -1.98 -16.37
N TYR A 120 -6.56 -2.61 -15.19
CA TYR A 120 -5.78 -2.05 -14.10
C TYR A 120 -4.58 -2.95 -13.77
N ASN A 121 -3.41 -2.32 -13.77
CA ASN A 121 -2.11 -2.97 -13.56
C ASN A 121 -1.17 -2.07 -12.76
N SER A 122 -1.71 -1.08 -12.05
CA SER A 122 -0.94 -0.06 -11.34
C SER A 122 -0.14 -0.65 -10.16
N GLY A 123 0.87 0.08 -9.71
CA GLY A 123 1.59 -0.23 -8.49
C GLY A 123 0.67 -0.08 -7.27
N PHE A 124 0.98 -0.79 -6.19
CA PHE A 124 0.27 -0.65 -4.91
C PHE A 124 1.29 -0.38 -3.82
N PHE A 125 1.08 0.71 -3.08
CA PHE A 125 1.77 1.00 -1.83
C PHE A 125 0.75 0.85 -0.70
N ILE A 126 0.91 -0.18 0.12
CA ILE A 126 -0.04 -0.54 1.18
C ILE A 126 0.66 -0.39 2.52
N THR A 127 0.00 0.19 3.50
CA THR A 127 0.46 0.22 4.89
C THR A 127 -0.58 -0.44 5.79
N THR A 128 -0.11 -1.05 6.88
CA THR A 128 -0.99 -1.51 7.96
C THR A 128 -0.20 -1.67 9.24
N ASN A 129 -0.85 -1.53 10.39
CA ASN A 129 -0.25 -1.91 11.67
C ASN A 129 -0.17 -3.43 11.83
N VAL A 130 -1.18 -4.16 11.36
CA VAL A 130 -1.31 -5.61 11.49
C VAL A 130 -1.91 -6.17 10.21
N LEU A 131 -1.28 -7.19 9.64
CA LEU A 131 -1.80 -7.87 8.46
C LEU A 131 -3.29 -8.28 8.62
N PRO A 132 -4.17 -7.98 7.64
CA PRO A 132 -5.59 -8.30 7.72
C PRO A 132 -5.86 -9.80 7.84
N ASN A 133 -6.50 -10.21 8.93
CA ASN A 133 -6.90 -11.60 9.13
C ASN A 133 -8.28 -11.88 8.51
N PHE A 134 -8.30 -12.53 7.35
CA PHE A 134 -9.53 -12.95 6.67
C PHE A 134 -10.11 -14.29 7.15
N GLY A 135 -9.58 -14.86 8.23
CA GLY A 135 -9.94 -16.20 8.69
C GLY A 135 -9.39 -17.32 7.79
N ILE A 136 -9.83 -18.55 8.05
CA ILE A 136 -9.38 -19.74 7.32
C ILE A 136 -10.22 -19.87 6.04
N SER A 137 -9.70 -19.37 4.92
CA SER A 137 -10.28 -19.56 3.59
C SER A 137 -9.18 -19.73 2.54
N LYS A 138 -9.45 -20.44 1.43
CA LYS A 138 -8.50 -20.53 0.30
C LYS A 138 -8.17 -19.16 -0.31
N ASP A 139 -9.04 -18.17 -0.08
CA ASP A 139 -8.86 -16.82 -0.59
C ASP A 139 -7.90 -16.00 0.27
N HIS A 140 -7.77 -16.33 1.56
CA HIS A 140 -6.74 -15.79 2.44
C HIS A 140 -5.34 -16.00 1.82
N ASP A 141 -4.93 -17.25 1.59
CA ASP A 141 -3.62 -17.56 1.03
C ASP A 141 -3.41 -16.91 -0.34
N ALA A 142 -4.46 -16.87 -1.16
CA ALA A 142 -4.40 -16.22 -2.46
C ALA A 142 -4.13 -14.71 -2.34
N VAL A 143 -4.71 -14.03 -1.35
CA VAL A 143 -4.44 -12.61 -1.08
C VAL A 143 -2.98 -12.43 -0.63
N TYR A 144 -2.50 -13.21 0.33
CA TYR A 144 -1.14 -13.09 0.84
C TYR A 144 -0.07 -13.38 -0.21
N ASN A 145 -0.31 -14.34 -1.11
CA ASN A 145 0.58 -14.62 -2.24
C ASN A 145 0.69 -13.45 -3.24
N ARG A 146 -0.24 -12.50 -3.22
CA ARG A 146 -0.20 -11.27 -4.03
C ARG A 146 0.47 -10.11 -3.30
N LEU A 147 1.03 -10.33 -2.12
CA LEU A 147 1.69 -9.29 -1.32
C LEU A 147 3.18 -9.58 -1.21
N LYS A 148 3.97 -8.52 -1.29
CA LYS A 148 5.37 -8.49 -0.87
C LYS A 148 5.43 -7.69 0.43
N VAL A 149 5.39 -8.41 1.55
CA VAL A 149 5.33 -7.84 2.89
C VAL A 149 6.73 -7.49 3.38
N PHE A 150 6.88 -6.30 3.94
CA PHE A 150 8.07 -5.87 4.68
C PHE A 150 7.66 -5.32 6.04
N SER A 151 8.18 -5.90 7.12
CA SER A 151 7.93 -5.43 8.48
C SER A 151 8.89 -4.29 8.83
N THR A 152 8.32 -3.22 9.35
CA THR A 152 9.02 -2.01 9.80
C THR A 152 9.25 -2.07 11.31
N LYS A 153 10.33 -1.46 11.79
CA LYS A 153 10.54 -1.25 13.22
C LYS A 153 10.07 0.14 13.66
N PRO A 154 9.61 0.28 14.91
CA PRO A 154 9.34 1.58 15.50
C PRO A 154 10.55 2.50 15.39
N LEU A 155 10.32 3.76 15.05
CA LEU A 155 11.35 4.79 15.12
C LEU A 155 11.75 4.98 16.60
N PRO A 156 13.02 5.32 16.87
CA PRO A 156 13.44 5.70 18.21
C PRO A 156 12.52 6.80 18.73
N LYS A 157 12.03 6.67 19.97
CA LYS A 157 11.38 7.79 20.63
C LYS A 157 12.40 8.93 20.72
N ASN A 158 12.03 10.12 20.29
CA ASN A 158 12.81 11.31 20.60
C ASN A 158 12.76 11.45 22.12
N ASP A 159 13.82 11.05 22.83
CA ASP A 159 13.98 11.37 24.24
C ASP A 159 14.15 12.88 24.34
N SER A 160 13.06 13.60 24.63
CA SER A 160 13.06 15.03 24.91
C SER A 160 13.73 15.38 26.26
N SER A 161 14.53 14.48 26.83
CA SER A 161 15.22 14.63 28.11
C SER A 161 16.64 15.23 28.02
N VAL A 162 17.12 15.62 26.83
CA VAL A 162 18.51 16.13 26.65
C VAL A 162 18.60 17.67 26.55
N THR A 163 17.50 18.42 26.58
CA THR A 163 17.50 19.90 26.43
C THR A 163 17.10 20.68 27.68
N SER A 164 17.39 20.19 28.89
CA SER A 164 17.20 20.95 30.14
C SER A 164 18.46 21.07 31.01
N LYS A 165 19.65 20.87 30.45
CA LYS A 165 20.94 21.14 31.14
C LYS A 165 21.90 22.02 30.33
N ALA A 166 21.38 23.09 29.75
CA ALA A 166 22.20 24.18 29.26
C ALA A 166 21.42 25.49 29.37
N LEU A 167 21.30 26.00 30.61
CA LEU A 167 21.16 27.41 30.98
C LEU A 167 21.61 27.55 32.43
#